data_AF-A0A3C0Q8L4-F1
#
_entry.id   AF-A0A3C0Q8L4-F1
#
_cell.length_a   1.000
_cell.length_b   1.000
_cell.length_c   1.000
_cell.angle_alpha   90.00
_cell.angle_beta   90.00
_cell.angle_gamma   90.00
#
_symmetry.space_group_name_H-M   'P 1'
#
loop_
_entity.id
_entity.type
_entity.pdbx_description
1 polymer ?
#
loop_
_entity_poly.entity_id
_entity_poly.type
_entity_poly.pdbx_seq_one_letter_code
_entity_poly.pdbx_strand_id
1 'polypeptide(L)'
;MPDHFKAEADVDNTRYILRVEFASRVEESVLQQFLKVLDNTLKDVNIEYKAKRDSTRLGPPVLHVMSEGWYERGRRKLAESGKRVFQAKTEILSPVKLETQVVKPELVSIVEMTD
;
A
#
# COMPACT_ATOMS: atom_id res chain seq x y z
N MET A 1 -2.20 15.09 -1.02
CA MET A 1 -1.84 14.34 -2.25
C MET A 1 -0.90 13.21 -1.84
N PRO A 2 -1.05 11.98 -2.39
CA PRO A 2 -0.05 10.93 -2.22
C PRO A 2 1.28 11.39 -2.83
N ASP A 3 2.37 11.28 -2.06
CA ASP A 3 3.71 11.62 -2.53
C ASP A 3 4.42 10.36 -3.03
N HIS A 4 4.36 9.29 -2.24
CA HIS A 4 4.89 7.98 -2.61
C HIS A 4 3.89 6.87 -2.27
N PHE A 5 3.82 5.84 -3.10
CA PHE A 5 2.92 4.71 -2.87
C PHE A 5 3.51 3.39 -3.36
N LYS A 6 3.06 2.30 -2.71
CA LYS A 6 3.38 0.92 -3.08
C LYS A 6 2.23 0.00 -2.67
N ALA A 7 1.90 -0.96 -3.53
CA ALA A 7 0.99 -2.06 -3.23
C ALA A 7 1.78 -3.34 -2.95
N GLU A 8 1.33 -4.12 -1.97
CA GLU A 8 1.91 -5.40 -1.59
C GLU A 8 0.82 -6.46 -1.46
N ALA A 9 1.09 -7.67 -1.95
CA ALA A 9 0.23 -8.81 -1.70
C ALA A 9 0.45 -9.34 -0.28
N ASP A 10 -0.62 -9.34 0.52
CA ASP A 10 -0.66 -10.00 1.83
C ASP A 10 -1.35 -11.36 1.68
N VAL A 11 -0.54 -12.38 1.36
CA VAL A 11 -1.02 -13.74 1.09
C VAL A 11 -1.71 -14.34 2.31
N ASP A 12 -1.19 -14.07 3.51
CA ASP A 12 -1.71 -14.64 4.77
C ASP A 12 -3.16 -14.18 5.04
N ASN A 13 -3.45 -12.91 4.75
CA ASN A 13 -4.80 -12.35 4.90
C ASN A 13 -5.58 -12.29 3.59
N THR A 14 -5.02 -12.86 2.51
CA THR A 14 -5.59 -12.85 1.16
C THR A 14 -6.11 -11.47 0.75
N ARG A 15 -5.29 -10.42 0.91
CA ARG A 15 -5.66 -9.04 0.58
C ARG A 15 -4.48 -8.24 0.07
N TYR A 16 -4.73 -7.02 -0.41
CA TYR A 16 -3.67 -6.08 -0.75
C TYR A 16 -3.45 -5.08 0.39
N ILE A 17 -2.18 -4.79 0.67
CA ILE A 17 -1.75 -3.69 1.53
C ILE A 17 -1.28 -2.55 0.63
N LEU A 18 -1.82 -1.37 0.84
CA LEU A 18 -1.42 -0.14 0.16
C LEU A 18 -0.63 0.72 1.13
N ARG A 19 0.64 0.92 0.85
CA ARG A 19 1.51 1.81 1.62
C ARG A 19 1.52 3.15 0.93
N VAL A 20 1.10 4.19 1.64
CA VAL A 20 1.04 5.54 1.08
C VAL A 20 1.65 6.54 2.03
N GLU A 21 2.64 7.26 1.55
CA GLU A 21 3.18 8.45 2.19
C GLU A 21 2.44 9.66 1.61
N PHE A 22 1.82 10.48 2.47
CA PHE A 22 1.12 11.69 2.06
C PHE A 22 1.97 12.92 2.34
N ALA A 23 1.95 13.90 1.42
CA ALA A 23 2.68 15.16 1.56
C ALA A 23 2.22 16.03 2.74
N SER A 24 1.04 15.74 3.31
CA SER A 24 0.48 16.44 4.46
C SER A 24 -0.38 15.49 5.27
N ARG A 25 -0.69 15.87 6.52
CA ARG A 25 -1.68 15.14 7.32
C ARG A 25 -3.01 15.09 6.57
N VAL A 26 -3.62 13.90 6.56
CA VAL A 26 -4.91 13.64 5.93
C VAL A 26 -5.88 13.15 7.00
N GLU A 27 -7.10 13.69 6.99
CA GLU A 27 -8.17 13.27 7.89
C GLU A 27 -8.60 11.83 7.61
N GLU A 28 -8.98 11.10 8.65
CA GLU A 28 -9.33 9.68 8.57
C GLU A 28 -10.49 9.40 7.60
N SER A 29 -11.51 10.26 7.59
CA SER A 29 -12.66 10.14 6.67
C SER A 29 -12.23 10.22 5.20
N VAL A 30 -11.22 11.05 4.89
CA VAL A 30 -10.67 11.17 3.54
C VAL A 30 -9.85 9.93 3.19
N LEU A 31 -9.12 9.36 4.15
CA LEU A 31 -8.37 8.11 3.96
C LEU A 31 -9.30 6.91 3.70
N GLN A 32 -10.42 6.81 4.43
CA GLN A 32 -11.44 5.80 4.18
C GLN A 32 -12.08 5.96 2.80
N GLN A 33 -12.45 7.19 2.43
CA GLN A 33 -13.00 7.47 1.11
C GLN A 33 -12.00 7.13 -0.01
N PHE A 34 -10.72 7.45 0.19
CA PHE A 34 -9.64 7.10 -0.73
C PHE A 34 -9.56 5.58 -0.94
N LEU A 35 -9.54 4.80 0.15
CA LEU A 35 -9.48 3.33 0.10
C LEU A 35 -10.68 2.74 -0.64
N LYS A 36 -11.89 3.27 -0.40
CA LYS A 36 -13.12 2.86 -1.08
C LYS A 36 -13.11 3.16 -2.58
N VAL A 37 -12.68 4.36 -2.97
CA VAL A 37 -12.56 4.75 -4.39
C VAL A 37 -11.55 3.87 -5.10
N LEU A 38 -10.44 3.54 -4.44
CA LEU A 38 -9.43 2.65 -5.00
C LEU A 38 -9.95 1.23 -5.20
N ASP A 39 -10.61 0.61 -4.21
CA ASP A 39 -11.19 -0.74 -4.35
C ASP A 39 -12.18 -0.78 -5.53
N ASN A 40 -13.07 0.21 -5.64
CA ASN A 40 -14.02 0.32 -6.75
C ASN A 40 -13.31 0.48 -8.10
N THR A 41 -12.30 1.36 -8.18
CA THR A 41 -11.54 1.58 -9.42
C THR A 41 -10.83 0.30 -9.85
N LEU A 42 -10.26 -0.48 -8.91
CA LEU A 42 -9.65 -1.77 -9.21
C LEU A 42 -10.67 -2.78 -9.73
N LYS A 43 -11.90 -2.81 -9.17
CA LYS A 43 -12.98 -3.65 -9.68
C LYS A 43 -13.40 -3.26 -11.10
N ASP A 44 -13.41 -1.97 -11.41
CA ASP A 44 -13.83 -1.46 -12.72
C ASP A 44 -12.82 -1.79 -13.82
N VAL A 45 -11.51 -1.75 -13.51
CA VAL A 45 -10.45 -2.00 -14.51
C VAL A 45 -9.97 -3.45 -14.56
N ASN A 46 -10.27 -4.27 -13.54
CA ASN A 46 -9.82 -5.66 -13.47
C ASN A 46 -10.98 -6.60 -13.06
N ILE A 47 -11.52 -7.30 -14.06
CA ILE A 47 -12.64 -8.24 -13.87
C ILE A 47 -12.29 -9.41 -12.94
N GLU A 48 -11.04 -9.85 -12.90
CA GLU A 48 -10.60 -10.92 -12.00
C GLU A 48 -10.53 -10.44 -10.56
N TYR A 49 -10.01 -9.22 -10.34
CA TYR A 49 -10.04 -8.56 -9.03
C TYR A 49 -11.48 -8.43 -8.53
N LYS A 50 -12.36 -7.91 -9.39
CA LYS A 50 -13.79 -7.80 -9.10
C LYS A 50 -14.40 -9.14 -8.72
N ALA A 51 -14.22 -10.17 -9.55
CA ALA A 51 -14.78 -11.49 -9.29
C ALA A 51 -14.25 -12.12 -8.00
N LYS A 52 -12.98 -11.88 -7.63
CA LYS A 52 -12.40 -12.37 -6.37
C LYS A 52 -12.89 -11.58 -5.16
N ARG A 53 -13.01 -10.25 -5.26
CA ARG A 53 -13.52 -9.37 -4.19
C ARG A 53 -15.00 -9.62 -3.91
N ASP A 54 -15.83 -9.63 -4.95
CA ASP A 54 -17.28 -9.79 -4.82
C ASP A 54 -17.66 -11.19 -4.31
N SER A 55 -16.82 -12.21 -4.60
CA SER A 55 -16.98 -13.56 -4.07
C SER A 55 -16.23 -13.81 -2.75
N THR A 56 -15.71 -12.76 -2.10
CA THR A 56 -14.93 -12.80 -0.85
C THR A 56 -13.67 -13.70 -0.86
N ARG A 57 -13.20 -14.13 -2.03
CA ARG A 57 -11.94 -14.88 -2.21
C ARG A 57 -10.71 -13.98 -2.12
N LEU A 58 -10.92 -12.67 -2.22
CA LEU A 58 -9.93 -11.63 -1.91
C LEU A 58 -10.57 -10.72 -0.87
N GLY A 59 -9.89 -10.52 0.26
CA GLY A 59 -10.32 -9.63 1.34
C GLY A 59 -10.27 -8.15 0.93
N PRO A 60 -10.90 -7.27 1.71
CA PRO A 60 -10.83 -5.83 1.48
C PRO A 60 -9.38 -5.35 1.57
N PRO A 61 -8.96 -4.43 0.67
CA PRO A 61 -7.62 -3.84 0.78
C PRO A 61 -7.51 -3.03 2.07
N VAL A 62 -6.28 -2.87 2.55
CA VAL A 62 -5.95 -2.05 3.72
C VAL A 62 -4.96 -0.97 3.33
N LEU A 63 -5.14 0.22 3.90
CA LEU A 63 -4.25 1.35 3.71
C LEU A 63 -3.33 1.51 4.93
N HIS A 64 -2.03 1.47 4.70
CA HIS A 64 -0.98 1.82 5.64
C HIS A 64 -0.47 3.22 5.32
N VAL A 65 -0.77 4.17 6.20
CA VAL A 65 -0.23 5.53 6.10
C VAL A 65 1.21 5.48 6.59
N MET A 66 2.14 5.82 5.72
CA MET A 66 3.58 5.79 6.01
C MET A 66 4.08 7.16 6.45
N SER A 67 5.13 7.18 7.27
CA SER A 67 5.76 8.42 7.73
C SER A 67 6.61 9.06 6.65
N GLU A 68 6.81 10.37 6.75
CA GLU A 68 7.60 11.15 5.80
C GLU A 68 9.01 10.56 5.61
N GLY A 69 9.48 10.54 4.37
CA GLY A 69 10.74 9.97 3.93
C GLY A 69 10.80 8.44 3.98
N TRP A 70 9.67 7.74 4.17
CA TRP A 70 9.63 6.27 4.21
C TRP A 70 10.16 5.69 2.91
N TYR A 71 9.68 6.20 1.77
CA TYR A 71 10.08 5.69 0.46
C TYR A 71 11.57 5.91 0.20
N GLU A 72 12.08 7.10 0.49
CA GLU A 72 13.50 7.44 0.28
C GLU A 72 14.43 6.62 1.19
N ARG A 73 14.05 6.41 2.46
CA ARG A 73 14.78 5.51 3.36
C ARG A 73 14.80 4.07 2.82
N GLY A 74 13.67 3.60 2.28
CA GLY A 74 13.56 2.29 1.62
C GLY A 74 14.48 2.17 0.42
N ARG A 75 14.51 3.18 -0.46
CA ARG A 75 15.42 3.24 -1.62
C ARG A 75 16.89 3.24 -1.21
N ARG A 76 17.26 4.02 -0.18
CA ARG A 76 18.64 4.09 0.30
C ARG A 76 19.14 2.74 0.82
N LYS A 77 18.33 2.04 1.62
CA LYS A 77 18.64 0.67 2.10
C LYS A 77 18.83 -0.31 0.93
N LEU A 78 18.02 -0.20 -0.12
CA LEU A 78 18.14 -1.04 -1.32
C LEU A 78 19.43 -0.76 -2.10
N ALA A 79 19.86 0.51 -2.12
CA ALA A 79 21.16 0.90 -2.69
C ALA A 79 22.32 0.32 -1.89
N GLU A 80 22.27 0.47 -0.57
CA GLU A 80 23.27 -0.05 0.37
C GLU A 80 23.39 -1.58 0.29
N SER A 81 22.30 -2.29 -0.03
CA SER A 81 22.33 -3.75 -0.26
C SER A 81 22.89 -4.17 -1.62
N GLY A 82 23.50 -3.26 -2.39
CA GLY A 82 24.18 -3.57 -3.66
C GLY A 82 23.28 -3.74 -4.88
N LYS A 83 21.96 -3.49 -4.79
CA LYS A 83 21.09 -3.46 -5.96
C LYS A 83 21.29 -2.13 -6.70
N ARG A 84 21.51 -2.18 -8.02
CA ARG A 84 21.71 -0.99 -8.88
C ARG A 84 20.46 -0.11 -8.91
N VAL A 85 20.43 0.93 -8.07
CA VAL A 85 19.29 1.86 -7.92
C VAL A 85 19.12 2.78 -9.13
N PHE A 86 20.17 3.02 -9.89
CA PHE A 86 20.19 4.00 -10.98
C PHE A 86 19.37 3.61 -12.23
N GLN A 87 18.91 2.36 -12.34
CA GLN A 87 18.02 1.88 -13.41
C GLN A 87 16.77 1.14 -12.90
N ALA A 88 16.55 1.12 -11.58
CA ALA A 88 15.42 0.40 -11.01
C ALA A 88 14.15 1.24 -11.21
N LYS A 89 13.27 0.82 -12.13
CA LYS A 89 11.87 1.28 -12.14
C LYS A 89 11.30 1.03 -10.73
N THR A 90 10.63 2.02 -10.16
CA THR A 90 9.92 1.86 -8.89
C THR A 90 9.01 0.64 -8.99
N GLU A 91 9.21 -0.34 -8.12
CA GLU A 91 8.31 -1.48 -8.01
C GLU A 91 7.03 -1.00 -7.29
N ILE A 92 6.00 -0.71 -8.08
CA ILE A 92 4.72 -0.21 -7.58
C ILE A 92 3.88 -1.35 -6.97
N LEU A 93 4.04 -2.57 -7.46
CA LEU A 93 3.34 -3.75 -6.95
C LEU A 93 4.35 -4.86 -6.65
N SER A 94 4.36 -5.33 -5.40
CA SER A 94 5.23 -6.41 -4.95
C SER A 94 4.42 -7.66 -4.56
N PRO A 95 4.83 -8.87 -4.97
CA PRO A 95 4.20 -10.10 -4.51
C PRO A 95 4.56 -10.46 -3.06
N VAL A 96 5.53 -9.75 -2.46
CA VAL A 96 6.01 -9.99 -1.09
C VAL A 96 5.71 -8.75 -0.24
N LYS A 97 4.94 -8.93 0.85
CA LYS A 97 4.76 -7.89 1.85
C LYS A 97 6.04 -7.67 2.66
N LEU A 98 6.38 -6.42 2.93
CA LEU A 98 7.47 -6.08 3.84
C LEU A 98 6.98 -6.17 5.28
N GLU A 99 7.77 -6.81 6.16
CA GLU A 99 7.50 -6.79 7.60
C GLU A 99 7.46 -5.35 8.10
N THR A 100 6.32 -4.97 8.67
CA THR A 100 6.14 -3.66 9.30
C THR A 100 5.80 -3.92 10.74
N GLN A 101 6.78 -3.72 11.61
CA GLN A 101 6.52 -3.71 13.04
C GLN A 101 6.00 -2.32 13.38
N VAL A 102 4.88 -2.24 14.12
CA VAL A 102 4.34 -1.00 14.70
C VAL A 102 5.41 -0.24 15.53
N VAL A 103 6.45 -0.97 15.97
CA VAL A 103 7.58 -0.46 16.76
C VAL A 103 8.66 0.25 15.90
N LYS A 104 8.60 0.20 14.55
CA LYS A 104 9.44 1.03 13.67
C LYS A 104 8.70 2.33 13.30
N PRO A 105 9.38 3.49 13.23
CA PRO A 105 8.75 4.81 13.04
C PRO A 105 8.14 5.04 11.64
N GLU A 106 7.97 3.99 10.84
CA GLU A 106 7.58 4.06 9.42
C GLU A 106 6.06 4.01 9.21
N LEU A 107 5.30 3.41 10.13
CA LEU A 107 3.83 3.30 10.03
C LEU A 107 3.16 4.31 10.95
N VAL A 108 2.35 5.21 10.38
CA VAL A 108 1.61 6.25 11.09
C VAL A 108 0.23 5.76 11.50
N SER A 109 -0.50 5.13 10.58
CA SER A 109 -1.82 4.55 10.87
C SER A 109 -2.18 3.44 9.89
N ILE A 110 -3.14 2.61 10.31
CA ILE A 110 -3.77 1.59 9.47
C ILE A 110 -5.23 1.99 9.31
N VAL A 111 -5.70 2.05 8.06
CA VAL A 111 -7.10 2.31 7.72
C VAL A 111 -7.65 1.07 7.04
N GLU A 112 -8.64 0.47 7.67
CA GLU A 112 -9.38 -0.67 7.13
C GLU A 112 -10.68 -0.20 6.47
N MET A 113 -11.18 -0.99 5.53
CA MET A 113 -12.46 -0.72 4.90
C MET A 113 -13.58 -1.26 5.80
N THR A 114 -14.41 -0.37 6.34
CA THR A 114 -15.67 -0.75 6.98
C THR A 114 -16.73 -0.98 5.91
N ASP A 115 -17.35 -2.16 5.92
CA ASP A 115 -18.48 -2.53 5.04
C ASP A 115 -19.71 -1.63 5.27
#